data_AF-A0A9P1ECZ0-F1
#
_entry.id   AF-A0A9P1ECZ0-F1
#
_cell.length_a   1.000
_cell.length_b   1.000
_cell.length_c   1.000
_cell.angle_alpha   90.00
_cell.angle_beta   90.00
_cell.angle_gamma   90.00
#
_symmetry.space_group_name_H-M   'P 1'
#
loop_
_entity.id
_entity.type
_entity.pdbx_description
1 polymer ?
#
loop_
_entity_poly.entity_id
_entity_poly.type
_entity_poly.pdbx_seq_one_letter_code
_entity_poly.pdbx_strand_id
1 'polypeptide(L)'
;MKIAHTYILMNCPEILPFYNEFRASLSAFPDDAIDAMVDSDFALWYQQQIRYRGINDPLLVSLSWGPSSYAKVWHSYVINGYTYHTVEYGEGRPTMNSGLCVPTIGSDNSETNFFGFLHEILELQMPSGLQELTCVLFRCTWVDP
;
A
#
# COMPACT_ATOMS: atom_id res chain seq x y z
N MET A 1 6.82 -2.14 -11.16
CA MET A 1 7.24 -1.37 -9.96
C MET A 1 6.43 -0.11 -9.72
N LYS A 2 6.14 0.72 -10.74
CA LYS A 2 5.37 1.98 -10.57
C LYS A 2 4.04 1.79 -9.82
N ILE A 3 3.23 0.79 -10.22
CA ILE A 3 1.94 0.50 -9.57
C ILE A 3 2.11 0.20 -8.08
N ALA A 4 3.03 -0.71 -7.72
CA ALA A 4 3.29 -1.05 -6.33
C ALA A 4 3.81 0.16 -5.54
N HIS A 5 4.68 0.98 -6.13
CA HIS A 5 5.20 2.19 -5.49
C HIS A 5 4.09 3.18 -5.19
N THR A 6 3.25 3.54 -6.18
CA THR A 6 2.11 4.43 -5.97
C THR A 6 1.15 3.85 -4.94
N TYR A 7 0.81 2.57 -5.03
CA TYR A 7 -0.08 1.92 -4.06
C TYR A 7 0.45 2.02 -2.62
N ILE A 8 1.75 1.77 -2.41
CA ILE A 8 2.39 1.92 -1.10
C ILE A 8 2.28 3.35 -0.60
N LEU A 9 2.61 4.35 -1.43
CA LEU A 9 2.54 5.76 -1.04
C LEU A 9 1.12 6.17 -0.65
N MET A 10 0.12 5.70 -1.40
CA MET A 10 -1.29 6.03 -1.16
C MET A 10 -1.88 5.36 0.10
N ASN A 11 -1.30 4.26 0.56
CA ASN A 11 -1.75 3.51 1.73
C ASN A 11 -0.83 3.68 2.96
N CYS A 12 0.08 4.67 2.92
CA CYS A 12 1.01 4.97 4.02
C CYS A 12 0.55 6.24 4.75
N PRO A 13 0.14 6.17 6.03
CA PRO A 13 -0.34 7.33 6.79
C PRO A 13 0.64 8.50 6.82
N GLU A 14 1.94 8.21 6.87
CA GLU A 14 3.04 9.19 6.86
C GLU A 14 3.10 10.02 5.58
N ILE A 15 2.52 9.51 4.48
CA ILE A 15 2.50 10.15 3.16
C ILE A 15 1.26 11.01 2.95
N LEU A 16 0.22 10.86 3.79
CA LEU A 16 -1.04 11.60 3.68
C LEU A 16 -0.87 13.14 3.55
N PRO A 17 0.05 13.81 4.28
CA PRO A 17 0.27 15.25 4.10
C PRO A 17 0.77 15.62 2.70
N PHE A 18 1.65 14.81 2.12
CA PHE A 18 2.18 15.01 0.77
C PHE A 18 1.11 14.74 -0.28
N TYR A 19 0.31 13.69 -0.09
CA TYR A 19 -0.83 13.39 -0.96
C TYR A 19 -1.84 14.54 -0.99
N ASN A 20 -2.22 15.06 0.17
CA ASN A 20 -3.16 16.18 0.27
C ASN A 20 -2.62 17.45 -0.41
N GLU A 21 -1.33 17.74 -0.25
CA GLU A 21 -0.68 18.87 -0.91
C GLU A 21 -0.66 18.71 -2.44
N PHE A 22 -0.32 17.52 -2.92
CA PHE A 22 -0.35 17.20 -4.35
C PHE A 22 -1.77 17.36 -4.91
N ARG A 23 -2.78 16.76 -4.26
CA ARG A 23 -4.18 16.85 -4.70
C ARG A 23 -4.69 18.31 -4.68
N ALA A 24 -4.33 19.09 -3.66
CA ALA A 24 -4.70 20.52 -3.59
C ALA A 24 -4.11 21.33 -4.76
N SER A 25 -2.90 20.98 -5.22
CA SER A 25 -2.27 21.61 -6.38
C SER A 25 -3.00 21.32 -7.70
N LEU A 26 -3.82 20.27 -7.74
CA LEU A 26 -4.60 19.83 -8.89
C LEU A 26 -6.07 20.27 -8.83
N SER A 27 -6.43 21.14 -7.89
CA SER A 27 -7.83 21.54 -7.63
C SER A 27 -8.56 22.20 -8.82
N ALA A 28 -7.84 22.59 -9.88
CA ALA A 28 -8.43 23.11 -11.12
C ALA A 28 -8.88 22.02 -12.11
N PHE A 29 -8.52 20.76 -11.88
CA PHE A 29 -8.86 19.62 -12.74
C PHE A 29 -10.08 18.87 -12.20
N PRO A 30 -10.84 18.17 -13.07
CA PRO A 30 -11.92 17.29 -12.63
C PRO A 30 -11.37 16.05 -11.91
N ASP A 31 -12.17 15.46 -11.02
CA ASP A 31 -11.71 14.36 -10.14
C ASP A 31 -11.18 13.14 -10.89
N ASP A 32 -11.78 12.77 -12.02
CA ASP A 32 -11.33 11.66 -12.86
C ASP A 32 -9.94 11.92 -13.48
N ALA A 33 -9.65 13.17 -13.86
CA ALA A 33 -8.32 13.57 -14.30
C ALA A 33 -7.31 13.59 -13.13
N ILE A 34 -7.74 14.01 -11.94
CA ILE A 34 -6.90 14.00 -10.74
C ILE A 34 -6.44 12.59 -10.41
N ASP A 35 -7.34 11.61 -10.42
CA ASP A 35 -6.99 10.23 -10.09
C ASP A 35 -5.97 9.66 -11.08
N ALA A 36 -6.14 9.93 -12.39
CA ALA A 36 -5.15 9.55 -13.40
C ALA A 36 -3.78 10.22 -13.18
N MET A 37 -3.76 11.49 -12.77
CA MET A 37 -2.54 12.23 -12.44
C MET A 37 -1.87 11.73 -11.16
N VAL A 38 -2.65 11.30 -10.15
CA VAL A 38 -2.11 10.65 -8.95
C VAL A 38 -1.38 9.37 -9.33
N ASP A 39 -1.99 8.53 -10.17
CA ASP A 39 -1.38 7.29 -10.63
C ASP A 39 -0.11 7.51 -11.46
N SER A 40 -0.09 8.56 -12.28
CA SER A 40 1.04 8.84 -13.17
C SER A 40 2.18 9.62 -12.51
N ASP A 41 1.88 10.60 -11.66
CA ASP A 41 2.82 11.68 -11.34
C ASP A 41 3.13 11.78 -9.84
N PHE A 42 2.26 11.31 -8.95
CA PHE A 42 2.40 11.53 -7.50
C PHE A 42 3.73 11.01 -6.95
N ALA A 43 4.13 9.79 -7.33
CA ALA A 43 5.38 9.19 -6.84
C ALA A 43 6.62 10.02 -7.23
N LEU A 44 6.64 10.54 -8.45
CA LEU A 44 7.74 11.39 -8.93
C LEU A 44 7.73 12.75 -8.24
N TRP A 45 6.54 13.36 -8.13
CA TRP A 45 6.37 14.62 -7.41
C TRP A 45 6.83 14.50 -5.95
N TYR A 46 6.44 13.43 -5.26
CA TYR A 46 6.84 13.15 -3.88
C TYR A 46 8.37 13.04 -3.75
N GLN A 47 9.02 12.29 -4.63
CA GLN A 47 10.48 12.18 -4.64
C GLN A 47 11.16 13.55 -4.81
N GLN A 48 10.61 14.41 -5.68
CA GLN A 48 11.11 15.77 -5.85
C GLN A 48 10.92 16.62 -4.59
N GLN A 49 9.79 16.49 -3.88
CA GLN A 49 9.55 17.20 -2.63
C GLN A 49 10.53 16.79 -1.53
N ILE A 50 10.79 15.49 -1.36
CA ILE A 50 11.78 14.99 -0.39
C ILE A 50 13.15 15.62 -0.65
N ARG A 51 13.58 15.65 -1.91
CA ARG A 51 14.86 16.25 -2.32
C ARG A 51 14.88 17.76 -2.13
N TYR A 52 13.85 18.47 -2.60
CA TYR A 52 13.78 19.94 -2.57
C TYR A 52 13.74 20.48 -1.13
N ARG A 53 12.99 19.81 -0.24
CA ARG A 53 12.87 20.19 1.17
C ARG A 53 14.03 19.72 2.03
N GLY A 54 14.95 18.92 1.49
CA GLY A 54 16.06 18.35 2.24
C GLY A 54 15.61 17.45 3.40
N ILE A 55 14.52 16.70 3.20
CA ILE A 55 13.99 15.79 4.23
C ILE A 55 14.95 14.61 4.38
N ASN A 56 15.39 14.36 5.61
CA ASN A 56 16.34 13.29 5.95
C ASN A 56 15.72 12.19 6.82
N ASP A 57 14.41 12.19 6.99
CA ASP A 57 13.72 11.10 7.68
C ASP A 57 13.93 9.78 6.90
N PRO A 58 14.48 8.72 7.52
CA PRO A 58 14.82 7.49 6.81
C PRO A 58 13.63 6.80 6.15
N LEU A 59 12.46 6.83 6.78
CA LEU A 59 11.24 6.22 6.24
C LEU A 59 10.76 7.00 5.02
N LEU A 60 10.63 8.32 5.14
CA LEU A 60 10.17 9.18 4.04
C LEU A 60 11.12 9.13 2.84
N VAL A 61 12.43 9.14 3.10
CA VAL A 61 13.44 8.97 2.05
C VAL A 61 13.33 7.60 1.40
N SER A 62 13.22 6.52 2.16
CA SER A 62 13.08 5.17 1.62
C SER A 62 11.83 5.03 0.74
N LEU A 63 10.69 5.55 1.20
CA LEU A 63 9.44 5.60 0.44
C LEU A 63 9.58 6.41 -0.87
N SER A 64 10.46 7.41 -0.91
CA SER A 64 10.68 8.23 -2.12
C SER A 64 11.39 7.47 -3.25
N TRP A 65 12.20 6.47 -2.90
CA TRP A 65 12.89 5.62 -3.87
C TRP A 65 12.01 4.49 -4.39
N GLY A 66 10.99 4.11 -3.62
CA GLY A 66 10.10 3.00 -3.93
C GLY A 66 10.73 1.63 -3.70
N PRO A 67 9.93 0.54 -3.75
CA PRO A 67 10.42 -0.80 -3.48
C PRO A 67 11.41 -1.31 -4.53
N SER A 68 12.27 -2.24 -4.11
CA SER A 68 13.11 -3.09 -4.95
C SER A 68 12.28 -3.85 -5.98
N SER A 69 12.85 -4.07 -7.16
CA SER A 69 12.22 -4.87 -8.23
C SER A 69 12.04 -6.35 -7.88
N TYR A 70 12.59 -6.80 -6.77
CA TYR A 70 12.49 -8.17 -6.28
C TYR A 70 11.48 -8.26 -5.13
N ALA A 71 10.62 -9.27 -5.20
CA ALA A 71 9.65 -9.60 -4.17
C ALA A 71 9.93 -11.01 -3.65
N LYS A 72 9.80 -11.22 -2.34
CA LYS A 72 9.62 -12.56 -1.78
C LYS A 72 8.14 -12.90 -1.78
N VAL A 73 7.82 -14.13 -2.13
CA VAL A 73 6.44 -14.63 -2.12
C VAL A 73 6.25 -15.53 -0.92
N TRP A 74 5.17 -15.31 -0.18
CA TRP A 74 4.83 -16.09 1.01
C TRP A 74 3.47 -16.79 0.85
N HIS A 75 3.38 -17.99 1.41
CA HIS A 75 2.12 -18.75 1.49
C HIS A 75 1.37 -18.52 2.80
N SER A 76 2.08 -18.05 3.83
CA SER A 76 1.54 -17.67 5.12
C SER A 76 2.27 -16.45 5.67
N TYR A 77 1.57 -15.62 6.44
CA TYR A 77 2.16 -14.43 7.05
C TYR A 77 1.50 -14.10 8.38
N VAL A 78 2.29 -13.69 9.37
CA VAL A 78 1.82 -13.40 10.73
C VAL A 78 1.72 -11.90 10.95
N ILE A 79 0.52 -11.40 11.29
CA ILE A 79 0.27 -10.00 11.63
C ILE A 79 -0.50 -9.96 12.95
N ASN A 80 0.01 -9.22 13.92
CA ASN A 80 -0.62 -9.04 15.24
C ASN A 80 -1.01 -10.36 15.94
N GLY A 81 -0.20 -11.42 15.75
CA GLY A 81 -0.46 -12.75 16.31
C GLY A 81 -1.43 -13.63 15.51
N TYR A 82 -2.01 -13.12 14.42
CA TYR A 82 -2.86 -13.88 13.51
C TYR A 82 -2.04 -14.37 12.32
N THR A 83 -2.20 -15.65 11.97
CA THR A 83 -1.56 -16.24 10.78
C THR A 83 -2.57 -16.26 9.64
N TYR A 84 -2.27 -15.51 8.59
CA TYR A 84 -3.01 -15.48 7.33
C TYR A 84 -2.38 -16.47 6.37
N HIS A 85 -3.19 -17.18 5.59
CA HIS A 85 -2.72 -18.05 4.52
C HIS A 85 -3.30 -17.63 3.18
N THR A 86 -2.59 -17.94 2.10
CA THR A 86 -3.21 -17.89 0.77
C THR A 86 -4.28 -18.99 0.65
N VAL A 87 -5.29 -18.75 -0.18
CA VAL A 87 -6.34 -19.75 -0.48
C VAL A 87 -5.74 -21.09 -0.88
N GLU A 88 -4.73 -21.08 -1.75
CA GLU A 88 -4.00 -22.27 -2.21
C GLU A 88 -3.33 -23.00 -1.05
N TYR A 89 -2.68 -22.28 -0.14
CA TYR A 89 -1.99 -22.91 0.99
C TYR A 89 -2.97 -23.53 1.99
N GLY A 90 -4.13 -22.91 2.18
CA GLY A 90 -5.18 -23.39 3.07
C GLY A 90 -5.93 -24.62 2.54
N GLU A 91 -5.86 -24.90 1.25
CA GLU A 91 -6.56 -26.03 0.64
C GLU A 91 -6.08 -27.36 1.23
N GLY A 92 -7.04 -28.19 1.68
CA GLY A 92 -6.74 -29.48 2.32
C GLY A 92 -6.16 -29.39 3.74
N ARG A 93 -6.02 -28.18 4.32
CA ARG A 93 -5.57 -28.00 5.71
C ARG A 93 -6.74 -27.87 6.68
N PRO A 94 -6.56 -28.22 7.97
CA PRO A 94 -7.59 -28.03 9.00
C PRO A 94 -8.04 -26.57 9.18
N THR A 95 -7.15 -25.61 8.87
CA THR A 95 -7.40 -24.17 9.00
C THR A 95 -7.02 -23.47 7.71
N MET A 96 -7.98 -22.81 7.06
CA MET A 96 -7.72 -22.04 5.84
C MET A 96 -7.14 -20.66 6.15
N ASN A 97 -7.72 -19.89 7.07
CA ASN A 97 -7.28 -18.53 7.45
C ASN A 97 -6.96 -17.59 6.26
N SER A 98 -7.68 -17.74 5.14
CA SER A 98 -7.50 -16.93 3.93
C SER A 98 -8.52 -15.80 3.79
N GLY A 99 -9.53 -15.76 4.66
CA GLY A 99 -10.52 -14.69 4.70
C GLY A 99 -9.94 -13.42 5.31
N LEU A 100 -10.27 -12.28 4.70
CA LEU A 100 -9.90 -10.95 5.14
C LEU A 100 -11.16 -10.14 5.45
N CYS A 101 -11.05 -9.28 6.46
CA CYS A 101 -12.04 -8.27 6.80
C CYS A 101 -11.29 -6.94 6.95
N VAL A 102 -11.66 -5.94 6.16
CA VAL A 102 -11.12 -4.58 6.24
C VAL A 102 -12.24 -3.65 6.66
N PRO A 103 -12.20 -3.11 7.89
CA PRO A 103 -13.13 -2.08 8.32
C PRO A 103 -12.79 -0.75 7.64
N THR A 104 -13.81 -0.11 7.08
CA THR A 104 -13.71 1.20 6.45
C THR A 104 -14.76 2.13 7.06
N ILE A 105 -14.36 3.37 7.31
CA ILE A 105 -15.29 4.41 7.75
C ILE A 105 -15.66 5.25 6.52
N GLY A 106 -16.94 5.25 6.17
CA GLY A 106 -17.50 6.04 5.09
C GLY A 106 -17.49 7.55 5.40
N SER A 107 -17.70 8.37 4.38
CA SER A 107 -17.75 9.84 4.52
C SER A 107 -18.87 10.32 5.45
N ASP A 108 -19.93 9.52 5.61
CA ASP A 108 -21.05 9.74 6.53
C ASP A 108 -20.77 9.19 7.94
N ASN A 109 -19.53 8.78 8.21
CA ASN A 109 -19.08 8.16 9.46
C ASN A 109 -19.74 6.80 9.75
N SER A 110 -20.31 6.14 8.72
CA SER A 110 -20.78 4.77 8.80
C SER A 110 -19.62 3.78 8.74
N GLU A 111 -19.71 2.69 9.51
CA GLU A 111 -18.71 1.62 9.47
C GLU A 111 -19.18 0.54 8.49
N THR A 112 -18.36 0.27 7.47
CA THR A 112 -18.60 -0.79 6.49
C THR A 112 -17.41 -1.74 6.47
N ASN A 113 -17.68 -3.03 6.54
CA ASN A 113 -16.66 -4.07 6.47
C ASN A 113 -16.59 -4.64 5.05
N PHE A 114 -15.40 -4.59 4.45
CA PHE A 114 -15.10 -5.24 3.18
C PHE A 114 -14.51 -6.62 3.44
N PHE A 115 -15.04 -7.62 2.75
CA PHE A 115 -14.60 -9.00 2.88
C PHE A 115 -13.90 -9.46 1.62
N GLY A 116 -12.87 -10.29 1.76
CA GLY A 116 -12.13 -10.80 0.62
C GLY A 116 -11.34 -12.07 0.94
N PHE A 117 -10.75 -12.64 -0.10
CA PHE A 117 -9.91 -13.84 -0.01
C PHE A 117 -8.49 -13.53 -0.45
N LEU A 118 -7.53 -13.94 0.38
CA LEU A 118 -6.10 -13.74 0.17
C LEU A 118 -5.54 -14.77 -0.83
N HIS A 119 -4.99 -14.30 -1.95
CA HIS A 119 -4.40 -15.16 -2.98
C HIS A 119 -2.87 -15.13 -2.99
N GLU A 120 -2.26 -14.01 -2.64
CA GLU A 120 -0.82 -13.84 -2.72
C GLU A 120 -0.32 -12.86 -1.66
N ILE A 121 0.86 -13.15 -1.11
CA ILE A 121 1.54 -12.31 -0.14
C ILE A 121 2.92 -11.99 -0.70
N LEU A 122 3.20 -10.70 -0.91
CA LEU A 122 4.46 -10.21 -1.43
C LEU A 122 5.17 -9.38 -0.38
N GLU A 123 6.42 -9.71 -0.06
CA GLU A 123 7.30 -8.87 0.75
C GLU A 123 8.29 -8.16 -0.18
N LEU A 124 8.23 -6.83 -0.16
CA LEU A 124 9.05 -5.93 -0.95
C LEU A 124 10.07 -5.25 -0.04
N GLN A 125 11.35 -5.34 -0.42
CA GLN A 125 12.39 -4.58 0.25
C GLN A 125 12.37 -3.13 -0.23
N MET A 126 12.45 -2.19 0.69
CA MET A 126 12.60 -0.78 0.37
C MET A 126 14.10 -0.40 0.48
N PRO A 127 14.61 0.48 -0.39
CA PRO A 127 15.97 0.98 -0.30
C PRO A 127 16.14 1.79 0.99
N SER A 128 16.93 1.28 1.92
CA SER A 128 17.22 1.95 3.18
C SER A 128 18.66 1.65 3.58
N GLY A 129 19.42 2.72 3.81
CA GLY A 129 20.86 2.61 4.08
C GLY A 129 21.21 2.06 5.47
N LEU A 130 20.27 2.05 6.42
CA LEU A 130 20.56 1.79 7.84
C LEU A 130 19.74 0.65 8.47
N GLN A 131 18.59 0.26 7.90
CA GLN A 131 17.72 -0.78 8.46
C GLN A 131 16.88 -1.39 7.36
N GLU A 132 16.67 -2.70 7.33
CA GLU A 132 15.76 -3.33 6.36
C GLU A 132 14.33 -2.80 6.56
N LEU A 133 13.85 -1.96 5.64
CA LEU A 133 12.45 -1.56 5.58
C LEU A 133 11.76 -2.48 4.59
N THR A 134 10.75 -3.22 5.04
CA THR A 134 9.97 -4.13 4.19
C THR A 134 8.52 -3.71 4.17
N CYS A 135 7.92 -3.68 2.97
CA CYS A 135 6.49 -3.54 2.80
C CYS A 135 5.89 -4.88 2.41
N VAL A 136 4.76 -5.26 3.01
CA VAL A 136 4.05 -6.49 2.67
C VAL A 136 2.73 -6.14 1.99
N LEU A 137 2.55 -6.65 0.77
CA LEU A 137 1.36 -6.45 -0.04
C LEU A 137 0.55 -7.74 -0.09
N PHE A 138 -0.75 -7.61 0.12
CA PHE A 138 -1.71 -8.71 0.04
C PHE A 138 -2.52 -8.55 -1.25
N ARG A 139 -2.46 -9.54 -2.14
CA ARG A 139 -3.33 -9.59 -3.33
C ARG A 139 -4.57 -10.38 -2.99
N CYS A 140 -5.72 -9.73 -3.15
CA CYS A 140 -7.00 -10.26 -2.69
C CYS A 140 -8.04 -10.19 -3.81
N THR A 141 -9.02 -11.08 -3.73
CA THR A 141 -10.30 -10.92 -4.44
C THR A 141 -11.32 -10.43 -3.43
N TRP A 142 -11.93 -9.28 -3.69
CA TRP A 142 -12.99 -8.73 -2.84
C TRP A 142 -14.34 -9.34 -3.20
N VAL A 143 -15.17 -9.55 -2.19
CA VAL A 143 -16.57 -9.92 -2.37
C VAL A 143 -17.36 -8.63 -2.49
N ASP A 144 -18.05 -8.45 -3.62
CA ASP A 144 -19.00 -7.34 -3.77
C ASP A 144 -20.15 -7.53 -2.77
N PRO A 145 -20.51 -6.50 -1.98
CA PRO A 145 -21.69 -6.54 -1.11
C PRO A 145 -23.01 -6.69 -1.88
#